data_AF-A0A537NLL7-F1
#
_entry.id   AF-A0A537NLL7-F1
#
_cell.length_a   1.000
_cell.length_b   1.000
_cell.length_c   1.000
_cell.angle_alpha   90.00
_cell.angle_beta   90.00
_cell.angle_gamma   90.00
#
_symmetry.space_group_name_H-M   'P 1'
#
loop_
_entity.id
_entity.type
_entity.pdbx_description
1 polymer ?
#
loop_
_entity_poly.entity_id
_entity_poly.type
_entity_poly.pdbx_seq_one_letter_code
_entity_poly.pdbx_strand_id
1 'polypeptide(L)'
;ERIGHNIVIENKPGGSGVVGGTYAVRAAPDGYTLFANSVADAQNLHYLPVPYNAVDDFAMIGMIVEGPPLVLIIDAKLPYKSLAELIADARANPKKLSFGTSGPATSPAIALSQLNSLGHTEIVGVPYRGSGEAARNVAAGGIDGAFAFYAQAKPLADDGKVR
;
A
#
# COMPACT_ATOMS: atom_id res chain seq x y z
N GLU A 1 19.47 22.85 7.22
CA GLU A 1 19.97 24.23 7.44
C GLU A 1 18.87 25.22 7.82
N ARG A 2 17.79 25.38 7.05
CA ARG A 2 16.76 26.44 7.26
C ARG A 2 16.02 26.44 8.61
N ILE A 3 16.01 25.32 9.34
CA ILE A 3 15.19 25.13 10.56
C ILE A 3 15.95 25.54 11.82
N GLY A 4 17.27 25.75 11.76
CA GLY A 4 18.11 26.16 12.90
C GLY A 4 18.23 25.14 14.05
N HIS A 5 17.49 24.04 13.99
CA HIS A 5 17.45 22.98 15.00
C HIS A 5 17.71 21.61 14.37
N ASN A 6 18.22 20.68 15.19
CA ASN A 6 18.35 19.29 14.82
C ASN A 6 16.98 18.60 14.87
N ILE A 7 16.69 17.77 13.87
CA ILE A 7 15.52 16.89 13.89
C ILE A 7 15.95 15.53 14.43
N VAL A 8 15.32 15.09 15.52
CA VAL A 8 15.47 13.73 16.06
C VAL A 8 14.34 12.87 15.53
N ILE A 9 14.69 11.74 14.91
CA ILE A 9 13.71 10.79 14.37
C ILE A 9 13.39 9.72 15.41
N GLU A 10 12.14 9.69 15.87
CA GLU A 10 11.62 8.64 16.74
C GLU A 10 10.65 7.72 16.00
N ASN A 11 11.02 6.45 15.88
CA ASN A 11 10.13 5.43 15.29
C ASN A 11 9.20 4.87 16.38
N LYS A 12 7.88 5.09 16.24
CA LYS A 12 6.82 4.53 17.10
C LYS A 12 5.95 3.53 16.30
N PRO A 13 6.44 2.32 16.00
CA PRO A 13 5.71 1.36 15.18
C PRO A 13 4.51 0.74 15.92
N GLY A 14 3.54 0.23 15.17
CA GLY A 14 2.40 -0.52 15.69
C GLY A 14 1.07 0.04 15.23
N GLY A 15 0.06 -0.84 15.13
CA GLY A 15 -1.30 -0.48 14.74
C GLY A 15 -1.38 0.23 13.38
N SER A 16 -0.53 -0.13 12.40
CA SER A 16 -0.47 0.53 11.09
C SER A 16 -0.20 2.05 11.15
N GLY A 17 0.49 2.53 12.21
CA GLY A 17 0.76 3.96 12.42
C GLY A 17 -0.06 4.59 13.55
N VAL A 18 -1.14 3.93 14.00
CA VAL A 18 -2.03 4.44 15.07
C VAL A 18 -1.28 4.71 16.38
N VAL A 19 -0.25 3.91 16.72
CA VAL A 19 0.57 4.14 17.93
C VAL A 19 1.32 5.48 17.83
N GLY A 20 1.94 5.75 16.68
CA GLY A 20 2.65 7.01 16.42
C GLY A 20 1.71 8.21 16.40
N GLY A 21 0.56 8.10 15.72
CA GLY A 21 -0.46 9.16 15.72
C GLY A 21 -0.99 9.46 17.12
N THR A 22 -1.27 8.42 17.93
CA THR A 22 -1.74 8.59 19.32
C THR A 22 -0.68 9.22 20.22
N TYR A 23 0.60 8.93 19.98
CA TYR A 23 1.69 9.59 20.69
C TYR A 23 1.76 11.08 20.34
N ALA A 24 1.73 11.41 19.04
CA ALA A 24 1.83 12.77 18.56
C ALA A 24 0.63 13.64 18.99
N VAL A 25 -0.60 13.11 18.91
CA VAL A 25 -1.81 13.88 19.29
C VAL A 25 -1.84 14.23 20.78
N ARG A 26 -1.14 13.46 21.62
CA ARG A 26 -1.04 13.68 23.07
C ARG A 26 0.15 14.57 23.46
N ALA A 27 1.02 14.92 22.51
CA ALA A 27 2.16 15.78 22.77
C ALA A 27 1.71 17.22 23.06
N ALA A 28 2.60 18.01 23.68
CA ALA A 28 2.35 19.43 23.83
C ALA A 28 2.25 20.10 22.44
N PRO A 29 1.25 20.97 22.19
CA PRO A 29 1.10 21.66 20.92
C PRO A 29 2.08 22.84 20.80
N ASP A 30 3.38 22.59 20.97
CA ASP A 30 4.46 23.58 21.03
C ASP A 30 5.37 23.60 19.79
N GLY A 31 5.09 22.71 18.82
CA GLY A 31 5.84 22.60 17.57
C GLY A 31 7.10 21.73 17.63
N TYR A 32 7.45 21.17 18.79
CA TYR A 32 8.63 20.29 18.92
C TYR A 32 8.34 18.81 18.65
N THR A 33 7.07 18.42 18.64
CA THR A 33 6.64 17.09 18.19
C THR A 33 5.90 17.19 16.86
N LEU A 34 6.42 16.53 15.84
CA LEU A 34 5.82 16.46 14.52
C LEU A 34 5.48 15.02 14.18
N PHE A 35 4.37 14.80 13.49
CA PHE A 35 3.95 13.50 13.01
C PHE A 35 4.11 13.41 11.50
N ALA A 36 4.99 12.51 11.04
CA ALA A 36 5.06 12.14 9.63
C ALA A 36 4.01 11.05 9.36
N ASN A 37 2.89 11.46 8.76
CA ASN A 37 1.79 10.56 8.42
C ASN A 37 1.92 10.01 6.99
N SER A 38 1.03 9.09 6.63
CA SER A 38 0.90 8.56 5.27
C SER A 38 -0.58 8.29 4.92
N VAL A 39 -0.84 7.85 3.69
CA VAL A 39 -2.19 7.40 3.28
C VAL A 39 -2.75 6.30 4.18
N ALA A 40 -1.89 5.52 4.85
CA ALA A 40 -2.29 4.48 5.78
C ALA A 40 -3.13 5.05 6.95
N ASP A 41 -2.84 6.28 7.41
CA ASP A 41 -3.57 6.88 8.53
C ASP A 41 -5.05 7.14 8.18
N ALA A 42 -5.34 7.53 6.94
CA ALA A 42 -6.70 7.67 6.44
C ALA A 42 -7.37 6.30 6.24
N GLN A 43 -6.63 5.30 5.74
CA GLN A 43 -7.14 3.94 5.58
C GLN A 43 -7.52 3.32 6.93
N ASN A 44 -6.67 3.51 7.95
CA ASN A 44 -6.86 2.95 9.28
C ASN A 44 -8.22 3.33 9.90
N LEU A 45 -8.76 4.53 9.61
CA LEU A 45 -10.07 4.96 10.09
C LEU A 45 -11.22 4.00 9.71
N HIS A 46 -11.04 3.22 8.64
CA HIS A 46 -12.04 2.28 8.14
C HIS A 46 -11.80 0.83 8.59
N TYR A 47 -10.60 0.50 9.06
CA TYR A 47 -10.18 -0.88 9.31
C TYR A 47 -9.67 -1.15 10.73
N LEU A 48 -9.30 -0.11 11.49
CA LEU A 48 -8.72 -0.22 12.81
C LEU A 48 -9.39 0.78 13.79
N PRO A 49 -9.41 0.48 15.09
CA PRO A 49 -9.76 1.48 16.10
C PRO A 49 -8.68 2.57 16.15
N VAL A 50 -9.07 3.81 15.82
CA VAL A 50 -8.20 4.99 15.89
C VAL A 50 -8.71 5.91 17.01
N PRO A 51 -7.92 6.17 18.08
CA PRO A 51 -8.37 6.90 19.26
C PRO A 51 -8.20 8.42 19.15
N TYR A 52 -8.16 8.95 17.93
CA TYR A 52 -8.01 10.37 17.62
C TYR A 52 -8.72 10.72 16.32
N ASN A 53 -9.06 11.99 16.15
CA ASN A 53 -9.57 12.53 14.91
C ASN A 53 -8.41 12.98 14.02
N ALA A 54 -8.17 12.24 12.92
CA ALA A 54 -7.05 12.50 12.01
C ALA A 54 -7.13 13.85 11.26
N VAL A 55 -8.29 14.52 11.27
CA VAL A 55 -8.52 15.82 10.63
C VAL A 55 -8.48 16.95 11.67
N ASP A 56 -9.24 16.81 12.75
CA ASP A 56 -9.46 17.92 13.69
C ASP A 56 -8.40 18.01 14.80
N ASP A 57 -7.71 16.90 15.13
CA ASP A 57 -6.71 16.89 16.20
C ASP A 57 -5.29 17.24 15.71
N PHE A 58 -5.10 17.46 14.40
CA PHE A 58 -3.79 17.76 13.80
C PHE A 58 -3.80 19.05 12.99
N ALA A 59 -2.79 19.90 13.19
CA ALA A 59 -2.49 21.01 12.28
C ALA A 59 -1.65 20.52 11.10
N MET A 60 -2.24 20.47 9.90
CA MET A 60 -1.54 20.02 8.68
C MET A 60 -0.49 21.06 8.25
N ILE A 61 0.78 20.63 8.14
CA ILE A 61 1.91 21.50 7.75
C ILE A 61 2.10 21.49 6.23
N GLY A 62 2.24 20.31 5.63
CA GLY A 62 2.45 20.17 4.20
C GLY A 62 2.83 18.75 3.78
N MET A 63 2.71 18.48 2.48
CA MET A 63 3.11 17.21 1.89
C MET A 63 4.65 17.14 1.78
N ILE A 64 5.25 16.09 2.35
CA ILE A 64 6.69 15.85 2.27
C ILE A 64 7.07 15.27 0.91
N VAL A 65 6.32 14.27 0.47
CA VAL A 65 6.53 13.55 -0.78
C VAL A 65 5.21 12.96 -1.25
N GLU A 66 4.99 13.00 -2.56
CA GLU A 66 3.94 12.20 -3.18
C GLU A 66 4.46 10.77 -3.35
N GLY A 67 3.78 9.80 -2.72
CA GLY A 67 4.24 8.41 -2.67
C GLY A 67 4.38 7.80 -4.07
N PRO A 68 5.27 6.80 -4.26
CA PRO A 68 5.40 6.14 -5.56
C PRO A 68 4.04 5.57 -5.99
N PRO A 69 3.68 5.68 -7.28
CA PRO A 69 2.40 5.20 -7.75
C PRO A 69 2.27 3.70 -7.48
N LEU A 70 1.06 3.28 -7.14
CA LEU A 70 0.71 1.87 -7.06
C LEU A 70 0.51 1.35 -8.49
N VAL A 71 1.20 0.27 -8.82
CA VAL A 71 1.13 -0.37 -10.14
C VAL A 71 0.62 -1.80 -9.99
N LEU A 72 -0.17 -2.23 -10.96
CA LEU A 72 -0.50 -3.64 -11.15
C LEU A 72 0.68 -4.32 -11.84
N ILE A 73 1.16 -5.41 -11.26
CA ILE A 73 2.13 -6.31 -11.89
C ILE A 73 1.60 -7.74 -11.96
N ILE A 74 2.02 -8.48 -12.99
CA ILE A 74 1.73 -9.91 -13.14
C ILE A 74 3.00 -10.70 -13.45
N ASP A 75 2.99 -12.02 -13.22
CA ASP A 75 4.07 -12.91 -13.67
C ASP A 75 4.22 -12.75 -15.21
N ALA A 76 5.44 -12.45 -15.66
CA ALA A 76 5.74 -12.23 -17.07
C ALA A 76 5.41 -13.45 -17.96
N LYS A 77 5.36 -14.66 -17.40
CA LYS A 77 5.00 -15.90 -18.11
C LYS A 77 3.50 -16.00 -18.38
N LEU A 78 2.66 -15.23 -17.69
CA LEU A 78 1.23 -15.21 -17.96
C LEU A 78 0.95 -14.63 -19.36
N PRO A 79 -0.07 -15.15 -20.05
CA PRO A 79 -0.34 -14.79 -21.44
C PRO A 79 -0.89 -13.38 -21.60
N TYR A 80 -1.41 -12.75 -20.53
CA TYR A 80 -2.07 -11.46 -20.58
C TYR A 80 -1.11 -10.33 -20.97
N LYS A 81 -1.38 -9.66 -22.09
CA LYS A 81 -0.63 -8.49 -22.58
C LYS A 81 -1.37 -7.18 -22.35
N SER A 82 -2.60 -7.24 -21.87
CA SER A 82 -3.41 -6.07 -21.53
C SER A 82 -4.24 -6.31 -20.26
N LEU A 83 -4.61 -5.21 -19.59
CA LEU A 83 -5.55 -5.27 -18.47
C LEU A 83 -6.91 -5.86 -18.88
N ALA A 84 -7.35 -5.61 -20.11
CA ALA A 84 -8.60 -6.13 -20.63
C ALA A 84 -8.59 -7.67 -20.73
N GLU A 85 -7.50 -8.26 -21.22
CA GLU A 85 -7.34 -9.73 -21.27
C GLU A 85 -7.32 -10.35 -19.87
N LEU A 86 -6.60 -9.73 -18.93
CA LEU A 86 -6.55 -10.18 -17.54
C LEU A 86 -7.94 -10.16 -16.91
N ILE A 87 -8.69 -9.05 -17.06
CA ILE A 87 -10.06 -8.93 -16.52
C ILE A 87 -10.98 -9.95 -17.20
N ALA A 88 -10.89 -10.13 -18.51
CA ALA A 88 -11.71 -11.10 -19.24
C ALA A 88 -11.50 -12.53 -18.71
N ASP A 89 -10.25 -12.96 -18.50
CA ASP A 89 -9.95 -14.28 -17.93
C ASP A 89 -10.42 -14.39 -16.47
N ALA A 90 -10.18 -13.36 -15.66
CA ALA A 90 -10.58 -13.33 -14.25
C ALA A 90 -12.10 -13.35 -14.06
N ARG A 91 -12.87 -12.76 -14.98
CA ARG A 91 -14.34 -12.83 -15.02
C ARG A 91 -14.83 -14.21 -15.44
N ALA A 92 -14.21 -14.79 -16.47
CA ALA A 92 -14.58 -16.10 -16.99
C ALA A 92 -14.21 -17.23 -16.03
N ASN A 93 -13.17 -17.04 -15.21
CA ASN A 93 -12.64 -18.02 -14.29
C ASN A 93 -12.51 -17.46 -12.86
N PRO A 94 -13.64 -17.35 -12.12
CA PRO A 94 -13.63 -16.87 -10.74
C PRO A 94 -12.65 -17.67 -9.87
N LYS A 95 -11.91 -16.97 -9.00
CA LYS A 95 -10.95 -17.55 -8.04
C LYS A 95 -9.76 -18.30 -8.64
N LYS A 96 -9.58 -18.26 -9.96
CA LYS A 96 -8.42 -18.86 -10.65
C LYS A 96 -7.13 -18.10 -10.36
N LEU A 97 -7.19 -16.77 -10.34
CA LEU A 97 -6.03 -15.90 -10.16
C LEU A 97 -5.84 -15.51 -8.69
N SER A 98 -4.58 -15.41 -8.27
CA SER A 98 -4.13 -15.11 -6.92
C SER A 98 -3.21 -13.89 -6.91
N PHE A 99 -3.60 -12.86 -6.15
CA PHE A 99 -2.91 -11.58 -6.10
C PHE A 99 -2.36 -11.29 -4.70
N GLY A 100 -1.07 -10.93 -4.63
CA GLY A 100 -0.41 -10.56 -3.39
C GLY A 100 -0.91 -9.22 -2.85
N THR A 101 -1.11 -9.16 -1.54
CA THR A 101 -1.51 -7.96 -0.77
C THR A 101 -0.59 -7.76 0.43
N SER A 102 -0.56 -6.57 1.01
CA SER A 102 0.21 -6.27 2.23
C SER A 102 -0.65 -6.20 3.50
N GLY A 103 -1.80 -6.89 3.50
CA GLY A 103 -2.77 -6.88 4.60
C GLY A 103 -4.01 -6.02 4.31
N PRO A 104 -5.12 -6.24 5.03
CA PRO A 104 -6.46 -5.77 4.66
C PRO A 104 -6.64 -4.25 4.64
N ALA A 105 -5.89 -3.51 5.47
CA ALA A 105 -5.99 -2.05 5.59
C ALA A 105 -4.99 -1.30 4.71
N THR A 106 -4.44 -1.93 3.67
CA THR A 106 -3.35 -1.37 2.86
C THR A 106 -3.77 -1.04 1.43
N SER A 107 -3.09 -0.08 0.80
CA SER A 107 -3.38 0.31 -0.59
C SER A 107 -3.41 -0.87 -1.58
N PRO A 108 -2.50 -1.87 -1.53
CA PRO A 108 -2.61 -3.06 -2.38
C PRO A 108 -3.90 -3.88 -2.20
N ALA A 109 -4.36 -4.04 -0.96
CA ALA A 109 -5.59 -4.80 -0.69
C ALA A 109 -6.83 -4.02 -1.14
N ILE A 110 -6.85 -2.71 -0.93
CA ILE A 110 -7.92 -1.82 -1.41
C ILE A 110 -7.95 -1.82 -2.94
N ALA A 111 -6.81 -1.73 -3.61
CA ALA A 111 -6.74 -1.76 -5.08
C ALA A 111 -7.21 -3.10 -5.67
N LEU A 112 -6.89 -4.22 -5.03
CA LEU A 112 -7.44 -5.53 -5.43
C LEU A 112 -8.96 -5.58 -5.24
N SER A 113 -9.45 -5.04 -4.13
CA SER A 113 -10.88 -4.99 -3.85
C SER A 113 -11.62 -4.10 -4.86
N GLN A 114 -11.01 -2.98 -5.25
CA GLN A 114 -11.51 -2.09 -6.30
C GLN A 114 -11.50 -2.78 -7.68
N LEU A 115 -10.43 -3.49 -8.03
CA LEU A 115 -10.36 -4.25 -9.28
C LEU A 115 -11.47 -5.32 -9.33
N ASN A 116 -11.66 -6.08 -8.25
CA ASN A 116 -12.72 -7.07 -8.17
C ASN A 116 -14.11 -6.43 -8.28
N SER A 117 -14.33 -5.31 -7.59
CA SER A 117 -15.62 -4.62 -7.61
C SER A 117 -15.94 -4.02 -8.99
N LEU A 118 -15.00 -3.28 -9.59
CA LEU A 118 -15.20 -2.58 -10.86
C LEU A 118 -15.13 -3.52 -12.07
N GLY A 119 -14.25 -4.52 -12.00
CA GLY A 119 -14.05 -5.52 -13.05
C GLY A 119 -15.03 -6.68 -12.97
N HIS A 120 -15.86 -6.75 -11.92
CA HIS A 120 -16.74 -7.90 -11.64
C HIS A 120 -15.98 -9.23 -11.62
N THR A 121 -14.83 -9.26 -10.94
CA THR A 121 -13.94 -10.43 -10.83
C THR A 121 -13.89 -10.98 -9.41
N GLU A 122 -13.40 -12.20 -9.25
CA GLU A 122 -13.18 -12.86 -7.95
C GLU A 122 -11.70 -13.28 -7.80
N ILE A 123 -10.77 -12.36 -8.01
CA ILE A 123 -9.33 -12.61 -7.84
C ILE A 123 -9.04 -12.77 -6.34
N VAL A 124 -8.32 -13.83 -5.96
CA VAL A 124 -8.04 -14.17 -4.57
C VAL A 124 -6.90 -13.33 -4.02
N GLY A 125 -7.12 -12.62 -2.92
CA GLY A 125 -6.07 -11.89 -2.21
C GLY A 125 -5.23 -12.80 -1.31
N VAL A 126 -3.91 -12.79 -1.47
CA VAL A 126 -2.95 -13.53 -0.64
C VAL A 126 -2.15 -12.54 0.22
N PRO A 127 -2.18 -12.63 1.57
CA PRO A 127 -1.47 -11.68 2.43
C PRO A 127 0.03 -11.97 2.50
N TYR A 128 0.83 -10.92 2.38
CA TYR A 128 2.29 -10.90 2.58
C TYR A 128 2.67 -9.83 3.61
N ARG A 129 3.90 -9.88 4.14
CA ARG A 129 4.37 -8.88 5.12
C ARG A 129 4.62 -7.50 4.50
N GLY A 130 4.60 -7.39 3.18
CA GLY A 130 4.71 -6.13 2.45
C GLY A 130 4.68 -6.31 0.93
N SER A 131 4.46 -5.22 0.21
CA SER A 131 4.36 -5.18 -1.25
C SER A 131 5.65 -5.66 -1.96
N GLY A 132 6.82 -5.43 -1.38
CA GLY A 132 8.09 -5.93 -1.93
C GLY A 132 8.30 -7.44 -1.76
N GLU A 133 7.67 -8.08 -0.77
CA GLU A 133 7.65 -9.54 -0.64
C GLU A 133 6.69 -10.15 -1.67
N ALA A 134 5.49 -9.58 -1.81
CA ALA A 134 4.52 -9.98 -2.82
C ALA A 134 5.11 -9.89 -4.25
N ALA A 135 5.72 -8.76 -4.60
CA ALA A 135 6.30 -8.54 -5.93
C ALA A 135 7.40 -9.56 -6.28
N ARG A 136 8.24 -9.94 -5.31
CA ARG A 136 9.25 -10.99 -5.49
C ARG A 136 8.63 -12.37 -5.71
N ASN A 137 7.48 -12.65 -5.08
CA ASN A 137 6.78 -13.91 -5.27
C ASN A 137 6.11 -13.98 -6.66
N VAL A 138 5.54 -12.87 -7.14
CA VAL A 138 5.09 -12.73 -8.55
C VAL A 138 6.24 -13.00 -9.51
N ALA A 139 7.40 -12.36 -9.31
CA ALA A 139 8.58 -12.55 -10.15
C ALA A 139 9.13 -13.99 -10.15
N ALA A 140 8.84 -14.77 -9.11
CA ALA A 140 9.19 -16.18 -9.01
C ALA A 140 8.12 -17.11 -9.61
N GLY A 141 6.95 -16.58 -9.97
CA GLY A 141 5.80 -17.35 -10.46
C GLY A 141 5.06 -18.13 -9.37
N GLY A 142 5.17 -17.73 -8.10
CA GLY A 142 4.44 -18.38 -7.01
C GLY A 142 3.03 -17.83 -6.80
N ILE A 143 2.74 -16.63 -7.32
CA ILE A 143 1.40 -16.02 -7.40
C ILE A 143 1.27 -15.26 -8.73
N ASP A 144 0.03 -15.06 -9.18
CA ASP A 144 -0.25 -14.55 -10.53
C ASP A 144 0.05 -13.05 -10.70
N GLY A 145 -0.17 -12.27 -9.64
CA GLY A 145 0.04 -10.82 -9.69
C GLY A 145 0.03 -10.15 -8.32
N ALA A 146 0.19 -8.82 -8.33
CA ALA A 146 0.06 -7.99 -7.13
C ALA A 146 -0.15 -6.53 -7.52
N PHE A 147 -0.74 -5.76 -6.61
CA PHE A 147 -0.55 -4.31 -6.61
C PHE A 147 0.69 -3.98 -5.77
N ALA A 148 1.70 -3.37 -6.39
CA ALA A 148 2.96 -3.05 -5.75
C ALA A 148 3.32 -1.58 -5.97
N PHE A 149 4.13 -1.00 -5.08
CA PHE A 149 4.64 0.34 -5.30
C PHE A 149 5.66 0.33 -6.44
N TYR A 150 5.60 1.32 -7.33
CA TYR A 150 6.45 1.39 -8.53
C TYR A 150 7.94 1.17 -8.23
N ALA A 151 8.45 1.76 -7.14
CA ALA A 151 9.86 1.60 -6.74
C ALA A 151 10.28 0.15 -6.49
N GLN A 152 9.34 -0.71 -6.07
CA GLN A 152 9.58 -2.14 -5.82
C GLN A 152 9.35 -3.00 -7.06
N ALA A 153 8.41 -2.59 -7.92
CA ALA A 153 8.08 -3.28 -9.15
C ALA A 153 9.11 -3.03 -10.27
N LYS A 154 9.61 -1.79 -10.38
CA LYS A 154 10.43 -1.34 -11.50
C LYS A 154 11.65 -2.25 -11.76
N PRO A 155 12.49 -2.61 -10.77
CA PRO A 155 13.66 -3.45 -11.04
C PRO A 155 13.28 -4.85 -11.55
N LEU A 156 12.14 -5.39 -11.09
CA LEU A 156 11.65 -6.71 -11.53
C LEU A 156 11.08 -6.67 -12.96
N ALA A 157 10.47 -5.53 -13.33
CA ALA A 157 9.98 -5.29 -14.67
C ALA A 157 11.13 -5.06 -15.66
N ASP A 158 12.16 -4.28 -15.26
CA ASP A 158 13.38 -4.08 -16.04
C ASP A 158 14.10 -5.42 -16.32
N ASP A 159 14.08 -6.35 -15.35
CA ASP A 159 14.58 -7.73 -15.47
C ASP A 159 13.67 -8.65 -16.33
N GLY A 160 12.50 -8.18 -16.77
CA GLY A 160 11.51 -8.97 -17.52
C GLY A 160 10.85 -10.10 -16.72
N LYS A 161 10.93 -10.08 -15.39
CA LYS A 161 10.33 -11.11 -14.51
C LYS A 161 8.87 -10.84 -14.20
N VAL A 162 8.47 -9.58 -14.23
CA VAL A 162 7.07 -9.15 -14.14
C VAL A 162 6.73 -8.25 -15.30
N ARG A 163 5.44 -8.13 -15.59
CA ARG A 163 4.88 -7.17 -16.55
C ARG A 163 4.11 -6.09 -15.83
#